data_AF-A0A7R9BJT5-F1
#
_entry.id   AF-A0A7R9BJT5-F1
#
_cell.length_a   1.000
_cell.length_b   1.000
_cell.length_c   1.000
_cell.angle_alpha   90.00
_cell.angle_beta   90.00
_cell.angle_gamma   90.00
#
_symmetry.space_group_name_H-M   'P 1'
#
loop_
_entity.id
_entity.type
_entity.pdbx_description
1 polymer ?
#
loop_
_entity_poly.entity_id
_entity_poly.type
_entity_poly.pdbx_seq_one_letter_code
_entity_poly.pdbx_strand_id
1 'polypeptide(L)'
;MSLPSWSDIQKTGEQVWQDATKMGIQTEKTAESMVFDNFIYLRYLVMMTFGIQGVMWAISSWFKTDKLYDLTGSVTYAAIILTSYMYTETTNLRQLVQTSLVLVWALRLGTYLFARISTDGLERRFSGVKEHPFKFLFSWVLQGIWVVVTLLPSLMVNTTPAGRHLEYDLNNRDYAAYGLWACGFIVEATADFQKSLFKSDSANKEKFVNVGLWRLSRHPNYLGEIIMWFALYIPLTNVLTGWMRWTFILCPVFDMLLLTTLSGIPVLEERDLKKWGSDPEYRKYLSKTSVLIPYMWLGSYLFIRICKEGFDRRFNGIRDKPAKFVIHWFLQGIWIFVTLLPSIIVNLTDSSQHVDPNLNKDDYTGWSLWTVGFLIETIADYQKARFRCENANKGKFIHSGLWSLSRHPNYLGEMIMWFALYVPLTNVISGWRLYAFLLCPLFDVFWLVSLSGVPPLEQQGLKRWGDDPLYHKYLRTTSLIIPLIW
;
A
#
# COMPACT_ATOMS: atom_id res chain seq x y z
N MET A 1 11.38 -40.00 2.64
CA MET A 1 11.58 -39.53 4.02
C MET A 1 10.23 -39.16 4.58
N SER A 2 9.80 -39.77 5.69
CA SER A 2 8.62 -39.32 6.43
C SER A 2 8.86 -37.92 6.98
N LEU A 3 7.84 -37.07 6.97
CA LEU A 3 7.90 -35.79 7.69
C LEU A 3 8.15 -36.11 9.18
N PRO A 4 9.11 -35.44 9.85
CA PRO A 4 9.29 -35.61 11.28
C PRO A 4 7.99 -35.26 12.00
N SER A 5 7.61 -36.06 13.00
CA SER A 5 6.43 -35.73 13.80
C SER A 5 6.70 -34.46 14.60
N TRP A 6 5.63 -33.78 15.02
CA TRP A 6 5.75 -32.63 15.91
C TRP A 6 6.57 -32.98 17.18
N SER A 7 6.41 -34.21 17.68
CA SER A 7 7.17 -34.71 18.83
C SER A 7 8.68 -34.85 18.58
N ASP A 8 9.10 -35.14 17.35
CA ASP A 8 10.52 -35.27 16.97
C ASP A 8 11.20 -33.90 16.87
N ILE A 9 10.47 -32.89 16.36
CA ILE A 9 10.98 -31.52 16.29
C ILE A 9 11.12 -30.93 17.68
N GLN A 10 10.15 -31.13 18.56
CA GLN A 10 10.25 -30.70 19.95
C GLN A 10 11.48 -31.25 20.67
N LYS A 11 11.73 -32.55 20.56
CA LYS A 11 12.93 -33.17 21.16
C LYS A 11 14.21 -32.53 20.63
N THR A 12 14.24 -32.22 19.34
CA THR A 12 15.38 -31.56 18.70
C THR A 12 15.56 -30.13 19.20
N GLY A 13 14.47 -29.35 19.31
CA GLY A 13 14.47 -28.00 19.87
C GLY A 13 14.90 -27.97 21.33
N GLU A 14 14.38 -28.87 22.16
CA GLU A 14 14.78 -29.04 23.55
C GLU A 14 16.28 -29.35 23.68
N GLN A 15 16.82 -30.21 22.82
CA GLN A 15 18.23 -30.57 22.86
C GLN A 15 19.16 -29.41 22.47
N VAL A 16 18.81 -28.66 21.42
CA VAL A 16 19.55 -27.44 21.05
C VAL A 16 19.49 -26.39 22.17
N TRP A 17 18.35 -26.28 22.85
CA TRP A 17 18.20 -25.35 23.98
C TRP A 17 19.04 -25.75 25.19
N GLN A 18 19.11 -27.05 25.49
CA GLN A 18 20.00 -27.58 26.52
C GLN A 18 21.46 -27.26 26.22
N ASP A 19 21.87 -27.33 24.95
CA ASP A 19 23.24 -27.02 24.54
C ASP A 19 23.54 -25.51 24.56
N ALA A 20 22.59 -24.65 24.16
CA ALA A 20 22.71 -23.19 24.28
C ALA A 20 22.78 -22.72 25.75
N THR A 21 22.03 -23.37 26.65
CA THR A 21 22.07 -23.12 28.09
C THR A 21 23.44 -23.48 28.69
N LYS A 22 24.04 -24.59 28.25
CA LYS A 22 25.42 -24.97 28.64
C LYS A 22 26.46 -23.96 28.16
N MET A 23 26.17 -23.19 27.10
CA MET A 23 27.03 -22.12 26.58
C MET A 23 26.83 -20.75 27.27
N GLY A 24 25.99 -20.67 28.31
CA GLY A 24 25.83 -19.46 29.13
C GLY A 24 24.89 -18.39 28.54
N ILE A 25 24.11 -18.73 27.51
CA ILE A 25 23.11 -17.82 26.92
C ILE A 25 21.86 -17.85 27.82
N GLN A 26 21.65 -16.81 28.64
CA GLN A 26 20.42 -16.63 29.42
C GLN A 26 19.39 -15.85 28.60
N THR A 27 18.41 -16.55 28.04
CA THR A 27 17.24 -15.93 27.40
C THR A 27 15.94 -16.53 27.95
N GLU A 28 14.86 -15.74 27.96
CA GLU A 28 13.56 -16.16 28.49
C GLU A 28 13.07 -17.44 27.78
N LYS A 29 12.91 -18.51 28.56
CA LYS A 29 12.65 -19.91 28.12
C LYS A 29 11.52 -20.12 27.10
N THR A 30 10.58 -19.19 26.94
CA THR A 30 9.30 -19.42 26.26
C THR A 30 9.19 -18.81 24.87
N ALA A 31 9.79 -17.66 24.60
CA ALA A 31 9.65 -16.98 23.30
C ALA A 31 10.71 -17.42 22.28
N GLU A 32 11.96 -17.60 22.69
CA GLU A 32 13.06 -17.95 21.78
C GLU A 32 13.09 -19.43 21.38
N SER A 33 12.69 -20.34 22.28
CA SER A 33 12.54 -21.77 21.98
C SER A 33 11.46 -22.01 20.92
N MET A 34 10.35 -21.26 20.99
CA MET A 34 9.23 -21.31 20.03
C MET A 34 9.66 -20.89 18.61
N VAL A 35 10.53 -19.89 18.53
CA VAL A 35 11.09 -19.41 17.26
C VAL A 35 11.97 -20.49 16.63
N PHE A 36 12.74 -21.22 17.44
CA PHE A 36 13.64 -22.27 16.98
C PHE A 36 12.91 -23.48 16.38
N ASP A 37 11.84 -23.95 17.04
CA ASP A 37 11.01 -25.06 16.55
C ASP A 37 10.30 -24.71 15.23
N ASN A 38 9.75 -23.49 15.14
CA ASN A 38 9.15 -22.97 13.91
C ASN A 38 10.16 -22.93 12.76
N PHE A 39 11.41 -22.52 13.03
CA PHE A 39 12.45 -22.47 12.01
C PHE A 39 12.86 -23.84 11.47
N ILE A 40 12.85 -24.88 12.31
CA ILE A 40 13.13 -26.26 11.84
C ILE A 40 12.06 -26.68 10.84
N TYR A 41 10.78 -26.48 11.17
CA TYR A 41 9.69 -26.86 10.28
C TYR A 41 9.63 -26.01 8.99
N LEU A 42 9.88 -24.71 9.10
CA LEU A 42 10.00 -23.83 7.94
C LEU A 42 11.07 -24.31 6.94
N ARG A 43 12.19 -24.87 7.41
CA ARG A 43 13.20 -25.47 6.52
C ARG A 43 12.61 -26.61 5.68
N TYR A 44 11.75 -27.45 6.26
CA TYR A 44 11.08 -28.52 5.51
C TYR A 44 10.13 -27.97 4.45
N LEU A 45 9.35 -26.94 4.77
CA LEU A 45 8.48 -26.29 3.78
C LEU A 45 9.27 -25.62 2.66
N VAL A 46 10.42 -25.01 2.98
CA VAL A 46 11.34 -24.43 1.99
C VAL A 46 11.92 -25.53 1.09
N MET A 47 12.41 -26.65 1.66
CA MET A 47 12.91 -27.79 0.89
C MET A 47 11.82 -28.39 0.00
N MET A 48 10.59 -28.51 0.50
CA MET A 48 9.44 -28.98 -0.28
C MET A 48 9.13 -28.03 -1.44
N THR A 49 9.16 -26.72 -1.18
CA THR A 49 8.95 -25.69 -2.22
C THR A 49 9.97 -25.84 -3.34
N PHE A 50 11.28 -25.85 -3.02
CA PHE A 50 12.32 -25.99 -4.03
C PHE A 50 12.37 -27.38 -4.66
N GLY A 51 11.93 -28.43 -3.95
CA GLY A 51 11.74 -29.77 -4.51
C GLY A 51 10.68 -29.79 -5.60
N ILE A 52 9.49 -29.22 -5.34
CA ILE A 52 8.42 -29.09 -6.34
C ILE A 52 8.91 -28.27 -7.54
N GLN A 53 9.53 -27.12 -7.28
CA GLN A 53 10.05 -26.23 -8.33
C GLN A 53 11.12 -26.91 -9.19
N GLY A 54 12.04 -27.67 -8.57
CA GLY A 54 13.09 -28.41 -9.28
C GLY A 54 12.56 -29.55 -10.13
N VAL A 55 11.60 -30.34 -9.61
CA VAL A 55 10.95 -31.42 -10.37
C VAL A 55 10.19 -30.84 -11.57
N MET A 56 9.39 -29.80 -11.35
CA MET A 56 8.59 -29.19 -12.41
C MET A 56 9.45 -28.43 -13.43
N TRP A 57 10.56 -27.83 -13.01
CA TRP A 57 11.58 -27.32 -13.92
C TRP A 57 12.16 -28.43 -14.80
N ALA A 58 12.55 -29.58 -14.23
CA ALA A 58 13.14 -30.68 -14.99
C ALA A 58 12.17 -31.17 -16.08
N ILE A 59 10.90 -31.36 -15.73
CA ILE A 59 9.83 -31.72 -16.68
C ILE A 59 9.67 -30.63 -17.75
N SER A 60 9.52 -29.38 -17.32
CA SER A 60 9.27 -28.25 -18.23
C SER A 60 10.44 -27.97 -19.17
N SER A 61 11.67 -28.15 -18.69
CA SER A 61 12.92 -28.03 -19.46
C SER A 61 13.05 -29.15 -20.48
N TRP A 62 12.75 -30.40 -20.09
CA TRP A 62 12.78 -31.56 -20.98
C TRP A 62 11.79 -31.43 -22.14
N PHE A 63 10.54 -31.04 -21.83
CA PHE A 63 9.49 -30.85 -22.84
C PHE A 63 9.50 -29.47 -23.50
N LYS A 64 10.42 -28.58 -23.11
CA LYS A 64 10.51 -27.19 -23.58
C LYS A 64 9.16 -26.46 -23.50
N THR A 65 8.45 -26.66 -22.39
CA THR A 65 7.12 -26.09 -22.14
C THR A 65 7.14 -25.15 -20.95
N ASP A 66 6.39 -24.07 -21.07
CA ASP A 66 6.18 -23.01 -20.07
C ASP A 66 4.74 -22.98 -19.57
N LYS A 67 3.87 -23.84 -20.12
CA LYS A 67 2.44 -23.90 -19.79
C LYS A 67 2.17 -24.25 -18.32
N LEU A 68 3.10 -24.97 -17.70
CA LEU A 68 2.97 -25.45 -16.33
C LEU A 68 3.53 -24.48 -15.29
N TYR A 69 4.22 -23.40 -15.71
CA TYR A 69 4.93 -22.52 -14.79
C TYR A 69 3.99 -21.82 -13.79
N ASP A 70 2.97 -21.12 -14.29
CA ASP A 70 2.02 -20.40 -13.43
C ASP A 70 1.17 -21.38 -12.60
N LEU A 71 0.75 -22.51 -13.18
CA LEU A 71 0.00 -23.56 -12.48
C LEU A 71 0.81 -24.18 -11.34
N THR A 72 2.10 -24.45 -11.56
CA THR A 72 2.99 -25.00 -10.53
C THR A 72 3.12 -24.05 -9.36
N GLY A 73 3.22 -22.74 -9.61
CA GLY A 73 3.21 -21.73 -8.56
C GLY A 73 1.99 -21.88 -7.65
N SER A 74 0.78 -21.87 -8.22
CA SER A 74 -0.47 -22.04 -7.46
C SER A 74 -0.57 -23.38 -6.72
N VAL A 75 -0.12 -24.48 -7.35
CA VAL A 75 -0.09 -25.80 -6.70
C VAL A 75 0.90 -25.80 -5.53
N THR A 76 2.03 -25.12 -5.67
CA THR A 76 3.02 -24.99 -4.59
C THR A 76 2.45 -24.18 -3.43
N TYR A 77 1.76 -23.06 -3.70
CA TYR A 77 1.04 -22.31 -2.66
C TYR A 77 0.07 -23.21 -1.88
N ALA A 78 -0.78 -23.97 -2.60
CA ALA A 78 -1.74 -24.87 -1.98
C ALA A 78 -1.09 -26.00 -1.18
N ALA A 79 -0.06 -26.64 -1.73
CA ALA A 79 0.64 -27.75 -1.08
C ALA A 79 1.34 -27.29 0.22
N ILE A 80 2.02 -26.14 0.18
CA ILE A 80 2.78 -25.62 1.31
C ILE A 80 1.86 -25.12 2.42
N ILE A 81 0.78 -24.39 2.08
CA ILE A 81 -0.16 -23.92 3.11
C ILE A 81 -0.91 -25.09 3.78
N LEU A 82 -1.35 -26.08 3.01
CA LEU A 82 -2.01 -27.28 3.56
C LEU A 82 -1.07 -28.10 4.45
N THR A 83 0.18 -28.28 4.00
CA THR A 83 1.19 -29.00 4.78
C THR A 83 1.43 -28.29 6.11
N SER A 84 1.57 -26.95 6.10
CA SER A 84 1.73 -26.18 7.33
C SER A 84 0.49 -26.21 8.24
N TYR A 85 -0.72 -26.23 7.70
CA TYR A 85 -1.96 -26.33 8.49
C TYR A 85 -2.05 -27.67 9.23
N MET A 86 -1.58 -28.76 8.61
CA MET A 86 -1.52 -30.10 9.20
C MET A 86 -0.40 -30.27 10.24
N TYR A 87 0.41 -29.24 10.50
CA TYR A 87 1.55 -29.33 11.41
C TYR A 87 1.16 -29.44 12.88
N THR A 88 0.17 -28.65 13.31
CA THR A 88 -0.19 -28.56 14.73
C THR A 88 -1.33 -29.53 15.04
N GLU A 89 -1.19 -30.30 16.12
CA GLU A 89 -2.24 -31.24 16.59
C GLU A 89 -3.51 -30.51 17.04
N THR A 90 -3.39 -29.22 17.37
CA THR A 90 -4.49 -28.34 17.75
C THR A 90 -4.60 -27.23 16.72
N THR A 91 -5.66 -27.30 15.90
CA THR A 91 -5.97 -26.23 14.94
C THR A 91 -6.89 -25.19 15.58
N ASN A 92 -6.71 -23.92 15.21
CA ASN A 92 -7.63 -22.84 15.60
C ASN A 92 -8.33 -22.22 14.39
N LEU A 93 -9.36 -21.41 14.67
CA LEU A 93 -10.14 -20.74 13.62
C LEU A 93 -9.29 -19.78 12.78
N ARG A 94 -8.31 -19.10 13.39
CA ARG A 94 -7.39 -18.19 12.69
C ARG A 94 -6.59 -18.91 11.60
N GLN A 95 -6.02 -20.08 11.91
CA GLN A 95 -5.28 -20.93 10.97
C GLN A 95 -6.18 -21.45 9.86
N LEU A 96 -7.41 -21.88 10.19
CA LEU A 96 -8.37 -22.36 9.20
C LEU A 96 -8.75 -21.26 8.22
N VAL A 97 -9.10 -20.07 8.71
CA VAL A 97 -9.45 -18.92 7.85
C VAL A 97 -8.23 -18.54 7.00
N GLN A 98 -7.07 -18.36 7.59
CA GLN A 98 -5.85 -17.95 6.88
C GLN A 98 -5.45 -18.94 5.78
N THR A 99 -5.51 -20.24 6.06
CA THR A 99 -5.27 -21.30 5.09
C THR A 99 -6.32 -21.28 3.97
N SER A 100 -7.59 -21.09 4.32
CA SER A 100 -8.69 -21.03 3.35
C SER A 100 -8.55 -19.85 2.40
N LEU A 101 -8.18 -18.67 2.90
CA LEU A 101 -7.98 -17.47 2.06
C LEU A 101 -6.85 -17.68 1.04
N VAL A 102 -5.71 -18.23 1.47
CA VAL A 102 -4.60 -18.57 0.57
C VAL A 102 -5.04 -19.58 -0.50
N LEU A 103 -5.81 -20.62 -0.12
CA LEU A 103 -6.32 -21.62 -1.06
C LEU A 103 -7.28 -21.02 -2.07
N VAL A 104 -8.23 -20.18 -1.63
CA VAL A 104 -9.17 -19.50 -2.52
C VAL A 104 -8.42 -18.64 -3.54
N TRP A 105 -7.41 -17.88 -3.09
CA TRP A 105 -6.57 -17.10 -4.00
C TRP A 105 -5.78 -17.99 -4.97
N ALA A 106 -5.09 -19.02 -4.47
CA ALA A 106 -4.26 -19.90 -5.29
C ALA A 106 -5.08 -20.64 -6.36
N LEU A 107 -6.25 -21.16 -5.98
CA LEU A 107 -7.17 -21.84 -6.90
C LEU A 107 -7.69 -20.89 -7.98
N ARG A 108 -8.14 -19.68 -7.59
CA ARG A 108 -8.66 -18.69 -8.52
C ARG A 108 -7.58 -18.23 -9.48
N LEU A 109 -6.42 -17.81 -8.98
CA LEU A 109 -5.34 -17.29 -9.81
C LEU A 109 -4.76 -18.37 -10.72
N GLY A 110 -4.50 -19.56 -10.18
CA GLY A 110 -3.99 -20.70 -10.94
C GLY A 110 -4.93 -21.12 -12.08
N THR A 111 -6.22 -21.22 -11.80
CA THR A 111 -7.23 -21.56 -12.81
C THR A 111 -7.31 -20.49 -13.90
N TYR A 112 -7.31 -19.21 -13.50
CA TYR A 112 -7.36 -18.09 -14.43
C TYR A 112 -6.13 -18.03 -15.35
N LEU A 113 -4.93 -18.15 -14.80
CA LEU A 113 -3.69 -18.12 -15.58
C LEU A 113 -3.56 -19.34 -16.50
N PHE A 114 -3.93 -20.52 -16.01
CA PHE A 114 -3.91 -21.74 -16.81
C PHE A 114 -4.91 -21.70 -17.97
N ALA A 115 -6.13 -21.22 -17.72
CA ALA A 115 -7.14 -21.02 -18.76
C ALA A 115 -6.63 -20.05 -19.84
N ARG A 116 -6.03 -18.93 -19.43
CA ARG A 116 -5.46 -17.92 -20.33
C ARG A 116 -4.34 -18.49 -21.22
N ILE A 117 -3.41 -19.22 -20.64
CA ILE A 117 -2.30 -19.81 -21.42
C ILE A 117 -2.83 -20.87 -22.39
N SER A 118 -3.87 -21.61 -22.00
CA SER A 118 -4.51 -22.61 -22.84
C SER A 118 -5.21 -21.99 -24.06
N THR A 119 -5.75 -20.77 -23.95
CA THR A 119 -6.37 -20.04 -25.06
C THR A 119 -5.38 -19.27 -25.93
N ASP A 120 -4.41 -18.59 -25.31
CA ASP A 120 -3.48 -17.69 -26.01
C ASP A 120 -2.32 -18.45 -26.69
N GLY A 121 -2.10 -19.72 -26.30
CA GLY A 121 -1.20 -20.67 -26.96
C GLY A 121 0.30 -20.44 -26.77
N LEU A 122 0.72 -19.22 -26.43
CA LEU A 122 2.13 -18.84 -26.26
C LEU A 122 2.33 -17.88 -25.09
N GLU A 123 3.14 -18.29 -24.12
CA GLU A 123 3.60 -17.43 -23.04
C GLU A 123 4.90 -16.70 -23.47
N ARG A 124 4.76 -15.42 -23.84
CA ARG A 124 5.86 -14.65 -24.43
C ARG A 124 7.01 -14.36 -23.46
N ARG A 125 6.78 -14.48 -22.15
CA ARG A 125 7.79 -14.27 -21.10
C ARG A 125 8.99 -15.21 -21.21
N PHE A 126 8.77 -16.44 -21.68
CA PHE A 126 9.80 -17.48 -21.73
C PHE A 126 10.32 -17.77 -23.14
N SER A 127 9.90 -16.98 -24.14
CA SER A 127 10.41 -17.07 -25.51
C SER A 127 11.94 -16.86 -25.54
N GLY A 128 12.70 -17.86 -26.00
CA GLY A 128 14.16 -17.81 -26.02
C GLY A 128 14.84 -18.17 -24.69
N VAL A 129 14.09 -18.29 -23.59
CA VAL A 129 14.62 -18.64 -22.27
C VAL A 129 14.53 -20.15 -22.03
N LYS A 130 13.43 -20.78 -22.44
CA LYS A 130 13.16 -22.21 -22.23
C LYS A 130 14.09 -23.15 -23.01
N GLU A 131 14.77 -22.63 -24.03
CA GLU A 131 15.80 -23.32 -24.80
C GLU A 131 17.12 -23.43 -24.05
N HIS A 132 17.28 -22.68 -22.95
CA HIS A 132 18.48 -22.65 -22.12
C HIS A 132 18.16 -23.13 -20.68
N PRO A 133 18.38 -24.43 -20.36
CA PRO A 133 17.95 -25.04 -19.10
C PRO A 133 18.35 -24.27 -17.84
N PHE A 134 19.59 -23.78 -17.76
CA PHE A 134 20.09 -23.01 -16.61
C PHE A 134 19.47 -21.61 -16.49
N LYS A 135 19.20 -20.92 -17.61
CA LYS A 135 18.49 -19.64 -17.60
C LYS A 135 17.03 -19.84 -17.22
N PHE A 136 16.43 -20.94 -17.68
CA PHE A 136 15.06 -21.28 -17.32
C PHE A 136 14.96 -21.62 -15.82
N LEU A 137 15.92 -22.38 -15.26
CA LEU A 137 15.98 -22.73 -13.84
C LEU A 137 15.90 -21.50 -12.93
N PHE A 138 16.55 -20.41 -13.30
CA PHE A 138 16.52 -19.16 -12.55
C PHE A 138 15.08 -18.65 -12.32
N SER A 139 14.17 -18.83 -13.30
CA SER A 139 12.78 -18.43 -13.16
C SER A 139 12.06 -19.27 -12.09
N TRP A 140 12.28 -20.58 -12.09
CA TRP A 140 11.69 -21.50 -11.10
C TRP A 140 12.25 -21.26 -9.69
N VAL A 141 13.54 -20.93 -9.57
CA VAL A 141 14.14 -20.54 -8.29
C VAL A 141 13.51 -19.23 -7.77
N LEU A 142 13.34 -18.22 -8.63
CA LEU A 142 12.67 -16.98 -8.27
C LEU A 142 11.20 -17.21 -7.87
N GLN A 143 10.49 -18.10 -8.56
CA GLN A 143 9.13 -18.50 -8.18
C GLN A 143 9.11 -19.15 -6.79
N GLY A 144 10.06 -20.05 -6.50
CA GLY A 144 10.19 -20.67 -5.18
C GLY A 144 10.47 -19.66 -4.07
N ILE A 145 11.38 -18.71 -4.30
CA ILE A 145 11.67 -17.61 -3.35
C ILE A 145 10.40 -16.78 -3.12
N TRP A 146 9.70 -16.40 -4.19
CA TRP A 146 8.45 -15.65 -4.10
C TRP A 146 7.39 -16.39 -3.29
N VAL A 147 7.14 -17.67 -3.58
CA VAL A 147 6.18 -18.50 -2.81
C VAL A 147 6.52 -18.52 -1.33
N VAL A 148 7.79 -18.77 -0.97
CA VAL A 148 8.22 -18.84 0.44
C VAL A 148 8.02 -17.49 1.13
N VAL A 149 8.54 -16.40 0.56
CA VAL A 149 8.54 -15.08 1.20
C VAL A 149 7.11 -14.57 1.36
N THR A 150 6.27 -14.74 0.35
CA THR A 150 4.88 -14.28 0.35
C THR A 150 4.01 -15.10 1.31
N LEU A 151 4.23 -16.42 1.40
CA LEU A 151 3.49 -17.26 2.36
C LEU A 151 3.95 -17.09 3.81
N LEU A 152 5.17 -16.62 4.04
CA LEU A 152 5.82 -16.70 5.34
C LEU A 152 4.96 -16.19 6.52
N PRO A 153 4.21 -15.07 6.41
CA PRO A 153 3.30 -14.66 7.49
C PRO A 153 2.23 -15.70 7.81
N SER A 154 1.63 -16.33 6.80
CA SER A 154 0.62 -17.37 6.96
C SER A 154 1.20 -18.68 7.47
N LEU A 155 2.43 -19.01 7.06
CA LEU A 155 3.15 -20.18 7.61
C LEU A 155 3.39 -20.01 9.10
N MET A 156 3.83 -18.83 9.54
CA MET A 156 4.05 -18.58 10.96
C MET A 156 2.77 -18.68 11.80
N VAL A 157 1.62 -18.30 11.25
CA VAL A 157 0.33 -18.52 11.92
C VAL A 157 0.00 -20.02 12.02
N ASN A 158 0.22 -20.78 10.95
CA ASN A 158 -0.04 -22.22 10.92
C ASN A 158 0.92 -23.05 11.78
N THR A 159 2.18 -22.63 11.88
CA THR A 159 3.20 -23.39 12.62
C THR A 159 3.21 -23.09 14.12
N THR A 160 2.55 -22.02 14.55
CA THR A 160 2.41 -21.69 15.97
C THR A 160 1.26 -22.53 16.59
N PRO A 161 1.49 -23.31 17.66
CA PRO A 161 0.45 -24.13 18.28
C PRO A 161 -0.68 -23.32 18.92
N ALA A 162 -1.93 -23.80 18.82
CA ALA A 162 -3.13 -23.10 19.30
C ALA A 162 -3.04 -22.61 20.76
N GLY A 163 -2.51 -23.43 21.66
CA GLY A 163 -2.32 -23.09 23.08
C GLY A 163 -1.24 -22.02 23.37
N ARG A 164 -0.55 -21.52 22.35
CA ARG A 164 0.54 -20.54 22.46
C ARG A 164 0.27 -19.24 21.70
N HIS A 165 -0.91 -19.06 21.11
CA HIS A 165 -1.30 -17.77 20.53
C HIS A 165 -1.57 -16.75 21.64
N LEU A 166 -1.28 -15.47 21.38
CA LEU A 166 -1.56 -14.39 22.34
C LEU A 166 -3.06 -14.24 22.59
N GLU A 167 -3.84 -14.39 21.52
CA GLU A 167 -5.30 -14.38 21.57
C GLU A 167 -5.78 -15.63 20.86
N TYR A 168 -6.44 -16.52 21.60
CA TYR A 168 -6.92 -17.79 21.07
C TYR A 168 -8.04 -17.59 20.04
N ASP A 169 -8.98 -16.69 20.36
CA ASP A 169 -10.11 -16.35 19.52
C ASP A 169 -9.77 -15.26 18.50
N LEU A 170 -10.64 -15.10 17.50
CA LEU A 170 -10.56 -14.01 16.54
C LEU A 170 -10.88 -12.68 17.21
N ASN A 171 -10.09 -11.66 16.92
CA ASN A 171 -10.30 -10.30 17.42
C ASN A 171 -10.66 -9.32 16.30
N ASN A 172 -10.93 -8.07 16.67
CA ASN A 172 -11.28 -7.01 15.71
C ASN A 172 -10.22 -6.78 14.62
N ARG A 173 -8.94 -7.03 14.91
CA ARG A 173 -7.86 -6.92 13.92
C ARG A 173 -7.91 -8.06 12.92
N ASP A 174 -8.23 -9.28 13.36
CA ASP A 174 -8.43 -10.42 12.47
C ASP A 174 -9.61 -10.14 11.51
N TYR A 175 -10.74 -9.66 12.03
CA TYR A 175 -11.90 -9.31 11.18
C TYR A 175 -11.59 -8.18 10.20
N ALA A 176 -10.89 -7.12 10.64
CA ALA A 176 -10.46 -6.04 9.77
C ALA A 176 -9.50 -6.55 8.66
N ALA A 177 -8.58 -7.45 9.02
CA ALA A 177 -7.67 -8.07 8.08
C ALA A 177 -8.42 -8.91 7.03
N TYR A 178 -9.34 -9.77 7.44
CA TYR A 178 -10.09 -10.59 6.49
C TYR A 178 -11.03 -9.75 5.61
N GLY A 179 -11.59 -8.67 6.15
CA GLY A 179 -12.31 -7.67 5.35
C GLY A 179 -11.42 -6.99 4.32
N LEU A 180 -10.20 -6.58 4.70
CA LEU A 180 -9.22 -5.99 3.79
C LEU A 180 -8.79 -6.99 2.71
N TRP A 181 -8.58 -8.26 3.07
CA TRP A 181 -8.28 -9.33 2.12
C TRP A 181 -9.42 -9.51 1.12
N ALA A 182 -10.67 -9.55 1.59
CA ALA A 182 -11.84 -9.68 0.71
C ALA A 182 -11.94 -8.50 -0.29
N CYS A 183 -11.68 -7.27 0.18
CA CYS A 183 -11.59 -6.10 -0.69
C CYS A 183 -10.51 -6.26 -1.77
N GLY A 184 -9.30 -6.68 -1.38
CA GLY A 184 -8.20 -6.94 -2.31
C GLY A 184 -8.54 -8.03 -3.34
N PHE A 185 -9.14 -9.13 -2.89
CA PHE A 185 -9.58 -10.24 -3.74
C PHE A 185 -10.64 -9.80 -4.75
N ILE A 186 -11.64 -9.02 -4.32
CA ILE A 186 -12.69 -8.49 -5.21
C ILE A 186 -12.09 -7.54 -6.24
N VAL A 187 -11.18 -6.66 -5.84
CA VAL A 187 -10.48 -5.73 -6.74
C VAL A 187 -9.69 -6.51 -7.80
N GLU A 188 -8.91 -7.50 -7.39
CA GLU A 188 -8.13 -8.33 -8.31
C GLU A 188 -9.04 -9.10 -9.27
N ALA A 189 -10.07 -9.78 -8.74
CA ALA A 189 -10.96 -10.63 -9.53
C ALA A 189 -11.77 -9.83 -10.54
N THR A 190 -12.25 -8.66 -10.11
CA THR A 190 -12.99 -7.74 -10.99
C THR A 190 -12.07 -7.18 -12.08
N ALA A 191 -10.84 -6.80 -11.74
CA ALA A 191 -9.87 -6.28 -12.70
C ALA A 191 -9.53 -7.32 -13.78
N ASP A 192 -9.25 -8.56 -13.38
CA ASP A 192 -8.96 -9.65 -14.30
C ASP A 192 -10.17 -10.01 -15.17
N PHE A 193 -11.37 -10.08 -14.58
CA PHE A 193 -12.60 -10.32 -15.33
C PHE A 193 -12.85 -9.22 -16.38
N GLN A 194 -12.74 -7.94 -16.00
CA GLN A 194 -12.89 -6.81 -16.91
C GLN A 194 -11.88 -6.88 -18.07
N LYS A 195 -10.63 -7.26 -17.78
CA LYS A 195 -9.58 -7.40 -18.78
C LYS A 195 -9.86 -8.56 -19.75
N SER A 196 -10.30 -9.70 -19.24
CA SER A 196 -10.67 -10.84 -20.07
C SER A 196 -11.88 -10.55 -20.96
N LEU A 197 -12.92 -9.93 -20.40
CA LEU A 197 -14.10 -9.53 -21.16
C LEU A 197 -13.73 -8.56 -22.27
N PHE A 198 -12.94 -7.52 -21.97
CA PHE A 198 -12.46 -6.55 -22.95
C PHE A 198 -11.69 -7.21 -24.10
N LYS A 199 -10.80 -8.16 -23.78
CA LYS A 199 -9.98 -8.88 -24.77
C LYS A 199 -10.77 -9.89 -25.61
N SER A 200 -11.86 -10.44 -25.08
CA SER A 200 -12.69 -11.42 -25.79
C SER A 200 -13.46 -10.80 -26.97
N ASP A 201 -13.71 -9.50 -26.91
CA ASP A 201 -14.36 -8.76 -27.98
C ASP A 201 -13.40 -8.47 -29.14
N SER A 202 -13.73 -8.99 -30.32
CA SER A 202 -12.96 -8.80 -31.54
C SER A 202 -12.79 -7.33 -31.95
N ALA A 203 -13.71 -6.44 -31.57
CA ALA A 203 -13.63 -5.00 -31.83
C ALA A 203 -12.53 -4.29 -31.01
N ASN A 204 -11.95 -4.98 -30.03
CA ASN A 204 -10.88 -4.49 -29.17
C ASN A 204 -9.52 -5.10 -29.48
N LYS A 205 -9.41 -5.92 -30.54
CA LYS A 205 -8.11 -6.36 -31.07
C LYS A 205 -7.30 -5.11 -31.40
N GLU A 206 -6.16 -4.93 -30.73
CA GLU A 206 -5.27 -3.76 -30.77
C GLU A 206 -5.61 -2.55 -29.88
N LYS A 207 -6.66 -2.59 -29.06
CA LYS A 207 -6.93 -1.53 -28.07
C LYS A 207 -6.35 -1.88 -26.69
N PHE A 208 -6.05 -0.85 -25.89
CA PHE A 208 -5.67 -0.99 -24.49
C PHE A 208 -6.91 -0.94 -23.58
N VAL A 209 -6.88 -1.67 -22.47
CA VAL A 209 -7.99 -1.71 -21.50
C VAL A 209 -8.03 -0.39 -20.73
N ASN A 210 -9.16 0.31 -20.77
CA ASN A 210 -9.36 1.60 -20.10
C ASN A 210 -10.75 1.73 -19.46
N VAL A 211 -11.40 0.60 -19.16
CA VAL A 211 -12.76 0.52 -18.63
C VAL A 211 -12.78 0.00 -17.19
N GLY A 212 -13.83 0.32 -16.45
CA GLY A 212 -13.99 -0.16 -15.07
C GLY A 212 -12.86 0.28 -14.15
N LEU A 213 -12.27 -0.67 -13.40
CA LEU A 213 -11.16 -0.42 -12.49
C LEU A 213 -9.91 0.07 -13.25
N TRP A 214 -9.73 -0.38 -14.49
CA TRP A 214 -8.61 0.02 -15.34
C TRP A 214 -8.67 1.51 -15.71
N ARG A 215 -9.81 2.19 -15.57
CA ARG A 215 -9.90 3.64 -15.74
C ARG A 215 -9.38 4.43 -14.54
N LEU A 216 -9.36 3.81 -13.36
CA LEU A 216 -8.95 4.44 -12.10
C LEU A 216 -7.48 4.14 -11.77
N SER A 217 -7.07 2.91 -12.04
CA SER A 217 -5.72 2.40 -11.84
C SER A 217 -5.25 1.70 -13.10
N ARG A 218 -3.98 1.87 -13.48
CA ARG A 218 -3.38 1.17 -14.62
C ARG A 218 -3.08 -0.30 -14.30
N HIS A 219 -2.98 -0.64 -13.01
CA HIS A 219 -2.70 -1.99 -12.53
C HIS A 219 -3.58 -2.37 -11.31
N PRO A 220 -4.91 -2.35 -11.45
CA PRO A 220 -5.82 -2.62 -10.33
C PRO A 220 -5.70 -4.06 -9.83
N ASN A 221 -5.35 -5.02 -10.69
CA ASN A 221 -5.11 -6.40 -10.28
C ASN A 221 -3.93 -6.50 -9.30
N TYR A 222 -2.79 -5.86 -9.59
CA TYR A 222 -1.66 -5.85 -8.65
C TYR A 222 -1.96 -5.08 -7.37
N LEU A 223 -2.81 -4.03 -7.43
CA LEU A 223 -3.28 -3.38 -6.21
C LEU A 223 -4.06 -4.36 -5.31
N GLY A 224 -4.96 -5.15 -5.90
CA GLY A 224 -5.71 -6.17 -5.17
C GLY A 224 -4.81 -7.22 -4.52
N GLU A 225 -3.82 -7.71 -5.28
CA GLU A 225 -2.81 -8.66 -4.80
C GLU A 225 -2.01 -8.12 -3.60
N ILE A 226 -1.48 -6.90 -3.74
CA ILE A 226 -0.74 -6.22 -2.66
C ILE A 226 -1.62 -6.11 -1.40
N ILE A 227 -2.87 -5.65 -1.54
CA ILE A 227 -3.80 -5.50 -0.42
C ILE A 227 -4.02 -6.84 0.30
N MET A 228 -4.20 -7.94 -0.44
CA MET A 228 -4.39 -9.27 0.15
C MET A 228 -3.19 -9.73 0.96
N TRP A 229 -1.97 -9.55 0.46
CA TRP A 229 -0.77 -9.99 1.17
C TRP A 229 -0.47 -9.16 2.41
N PHE A 230 -0.70 -7.84 2.35
CA PHE A 230 -0.66 -7.00 3.55
C PHE A 230 -1.74 -7.40 4.57
N ALA A 231 -2.94 -7.77 4.10
CA ALA A 231 -4.00 -8.24 4.96
C ALA A 231 -3.64 -9.54 5.71
N LEU A 232 -3.02 -10.52 5.05
CA LEU A 232 -2.61 -11.78 5.68
C LEU A 232 -1.46 -11.63 6.68
N TYR A 233 -0.72 -10.52 6.63
CA TYR A 233 0.25 -10.18 7.67
C TYR A 233 -0.41 -9.76 8.99
N ILE A 234 -1.58 -9.14 8.98
CA ILE A 234 -2.19 -8.57 10.20
C ILE A 234 -2.50 -9.66 11.26
N PRO A 235 -3.14 -10.81 10.94
CA PRO A 235 -3.39 -11.86 11.93
C PRO A 235 -2.13 -12.40 12.59
N LEU A 236 -0.99 -12.40 11.90
CA LEU A 236 0.31 -12.80 12.46
C LEU A 236 0.69 -11.96 13.70
N THR A 237 0.31 -10.68 13.73
CA THR A 237 0.62 -9.79 14.85
C THR A 237 -0.11 -10.17 16.15
N ASN A 238 -1.17 -11.00 16.05
CA ASN A 238 -1.88 -11.63 17.17
C ASN A 238 -1.27 -12.98 17.58
N VAL A 239 -0.28 -13.47 16.82
CA VAL A 239 0.38 -14.76 17.07
C VAL A 239 1.79 -14.56 17.62
N LEU A 240 2.55 -13.61 17.07
CA LEU A 240 3.93 -13.35 17.46
C LEU A 240 4.08 -12.16 18.42
N THR A 241 5.03 -12.28 19.34
CA THR A 241 5.43 -11.23 20.29
C THR A 241 6.73 -10.53 19.89
N GLY A 242 7.03 -9.42 20.55
CA GLY A 242 8.33 -8.74 20.43
C GLY A 242 8.55 -8.07 19.07
N TRP A 243 9.82 -7.74 18.79
CA TRP A 243 10.23 -7.06 17.56
C TRP A 243 10.07 -7.93 16.32
N MET A 244 10.12 -9.26 16.47
CA MET A 244 10.06 -10.22 15.37
C MET A 244 8.75 -10.14 14.60
N ARG A 245 7.60 -9.86 15.25
CA ARG A 245 6.33 -9.69 14.53
C ARG A 245 6.39 -8.57 13.49
N TRP A 246 7.16 -7.52 13.77
CA TRP A 246 7.29 -6.37 12.87
C TRP A 246 8.21 -6.63 11.69
N THR A 247 9.13 -7.60 11.77
CA THR A 247 10.00 -7.92 10.63
C THR A 247 9.26 -8.66 9.52
N PHE A 248 8.17 -9.37 9.82
CA PHE A 248 7.36 -10.05 8.80
C PHE A 248 6.56 -9.10 7.91
N ILE A 249 6.48 -7.80 8.22
CA ILE A 249 5.95 -6.80 7.28
C ILE A 249 6.82 -6.69 6.02
N LEU A 250 8.10 -7.09 6.11
CA LEU A 250 9.01 -7.13 4.99
C LEU A 250 8.55 -8.13 3.91
N CYS A 251 7.74 -9.13 4.25
CA CYS A 251 7.19 -10.10 3.30
C CYS A 251 6.21 -9.45 2.29
N PRO A 252 5.10 -8.82 2.70
CA PRO A 252 4.23 -8.12 1.76
C PRO A 252 4.88 -6.87 1.15
N VAL A 253 5.84 -6.22 1.83
CA VAL A 253 6.66 -5.15 1.23
C VAL A 253 7.54 -5.70 0.10
N PHE A 254 8.14 -6.88 0.28
CA PHE A 254 8.91 -7.55 -0.77
C PHE A 254 8.02 -7.82 -1.99
N ASP A 255 6.83 -8.38 -1.79
CA ASP A 255 5.89 -8.65 -2.89
C ASP A 255 5.48 -7.35 -3.62
N MET A 256 5.17 -6.30 -2.86
CA MET A 256 4.90 -4.97 -3.42
C MET A 256 6.08 -4.45 -4.24
N LEU A 257 7.30 -4.47 -3.71
CA LEU A 257 8.49 -3.98 -4.42
C LEU A 257 8.77 -4.83 -5.66
N LEU A 258 8.61 -6.15 -5.56
CA LEU A 258 8.74 -7.07 -6.68
C LEU A 258 7.77 -6.71 -7.80
N LEU A 259 6.50 -6.43 -7.51
CA LEU A 259 5.48 -6.07 -8.50
C LEU A 259 5.61 -4.63 -9.04
N THR A 260 6.17 -3.72 -8.26
CA THR A 260 6.23 -2.29 -8.61
C THR A 260 7.54 -1.84 -9.22
N THR A 261 8.65 -2.55 -8.96
CA THR A 261 10.00 -2.08 -9.33
C THR A 261 10.80 -3.06 -10.18
N LEU A 262 10.73 -4.36 -9.90
CA LEU A 262 11.58 -5.36 -10.56
C LEU A 262 10.83 -6.15 -11.63
N SER A 263 9.58 -6.49 -11.34
CA SER A 263 8.70 -7.31 -12.17
C SER A 263 7.32 -6.65 -12.26
N GLY A 264 6.36 -7.32 -12.91
CA GLY A 264 4.99 -6.82 -12.97
C GLY A 264 4.87 -5.50 -13.73
N ILE A 265 4.69 -4.39 -13.00
CA ILE A 265 4.34 -3.08 -13.56
C ILE A 265 5.36 -2.56 -14.58
N PRO A 266 6.67 -2.43 -14.28
CA PRO A 266 7.60 -1.79 -15.21
C PRO A 266 7.71 -2.55 -16.54
N VAL A 267 7.74 -3.88 -16.48
CA VAL A 267 7.82 -4.75 -17.67
C VAL A 267 6.55 -4.62 -18.52
N LEU A 268 5.37 -4.56 -17.89
CA LEU A 268 4.11 -4.37 -18.60
C LEU A 268 3.99 -2.97 -19.21
N GLU A 269 4.35 -1.92 -18.46
CA GLU A 269 4.29 -0.55 -18.96
C GLU A 269 5.27 -0.32 -20.11
N GLU A 270 6.48 -0.87 -20.04
CA GLU A 270 7.45 -0.79 -21.14
C GLU A 270 6.91 -1.47 -22.41
N ARG A 271 6.34 -2.67 -22.27
CA ARG A 271 5.73 -3.39 -23.39
C ARG A 271 4.55 -2.61 -23.97
N ASP A 272 3.68 -2.09 -23.12
CA ASP A 272 2.47 -1.38 -23.55
C ASP A 272 2.85 -0.02 -24.16
N LEU A 273 3.94 0.61 -23.73
CA LEU A 273 4.55 1.78 -24.39
C LEU A 273 5.16 1.44 -25.74
N LYS A 274 5.82 0.29 -25.90
CA LYS A 274 6.30 -0.15 -27.23
C LYS A 274 5.14 -0.38 -28.20
N LYS A 275 4.01 -0.88 -27.70
CA LYS A 275 2.83 -1.19 -28.51
C LYS A 275 1.98 0.04 -28.83
N TRP A 276 1.67 0.88 -27.84
CA TRP A 276 0.70 1.97 -27.95
C TRP A 276 1.30 3.36 -27.66
N GLY A 277 2.61 3.47 -27.44
CA GLY A 277 3.24 4.73 -27.02
C GLY A 277 3.17 5.87 -28.04
N SER A 278 2.87 5.59 -29.31
CA SER A 278 2.59 6.57 -30.36
C SER A 278 1.11 6.97 -30.44
N ASP A 279 0.20 6.23 -29.79
CA ASP A 279 -1.23 6.51 -29.78
C ASP A 279 -1.56 7.69 -28.83
N PRO A 280 -2.13 8.80 -29.34
CA PRO A 280 -2.53 9.95 -28.52
C PRO A 280 -3.53 9.60 -27.41
N GLU A 281 -4.46 8.68 -27.64
CA GLU A 281 -5.45 8.27 -26.63
C GLU A 281 -4.79 7.42 -25.53
N TYR A 282 -3.80 6.60 -25.86
CA TYR A 282 -3.01 5.89 -24.85
C TYR A 282 -2.20 6.86 -24.00
N ARG A 283 -1.54 7.87 -24.61
CA ARG A 283 -0.82 8.91 -23.87
C ARG A 283 -1.73 9.70 -22.92
N LYS A 284 -2.96 10.00 -23.35
CA LYS A 284 -3.99 10.65 -22.55
C LYS A 284 -4.51 9.75 -21.42
N TYR A 285 -4.59 8.45 -21.65
CA TYR A 285 -4.91 7.48 -20.61
C TYR A 285 -3.80 7.42 -19.53
N LEU A 286 -2.52 7.36 -19.93
CA LEU A 286 -1.38 7.38 -19.01
C LEU A 286 -1.33 8.64 -18.15
N SER A 287 -1.73 9.79 -18.69
CA SER A 287 -1.73 11.06 -17.94
C SER A 287 -2.91 11.22 -16.98
N LYS A 288 -4.02 10.51 -17.22
CA LYS A 288 -5.25 10.60 -16.43
C LYS A 288 -5.41 9.49 -15.40
N THR A 289 -4.67 8.38 -15.55
CA THR A 289 -4.87 7.15 -14.77
C THR A 289 -3.65 6.86 -13.89
N SER A 290 -3.88 6.73 -12.58
CA SER A 290 -2.84 6.40 -11.59
C SER A 290 -2.24 5.01 -11.86
N VAL A 291 -0.98 4.78 -11.49
CA VAL A 291 -0.33 3.46 -11.69
C VAL A 291 -0.99 2.38 -10.83
N LEU A 292 -1.11 2.62 -9.52
CA LEU A 292 -1.65 1.66 -8.54
C LEU A 292 -2.77 2.30 -7.71
N ILE A 293 -2.43 3.11 -6.72
CA ILE A 293 -3.40 3.74 -5.82
C ILE A 293 -3.82 5.08 -6.44
N PRO A 294 -5.14 5.30 -6.65
CA PRO A 294 -5.63 6.62 -7.00
C PRO A 294 -5.21 7.65 -5.94
N TYR A 295 -4.49 8.68 -6.38
CA TYR A 295 -4.25 9.92 -5.62
C TYR A 295 -3.39 9.87 -4.34
N MET A 296 -2.90 8.72 -3.87
CA MET A 296 -1.84 8.65 -2.84
C MET A 296 -0.43 8.63 -3.44
N TRP A 297 -0.11 9.63 -4.27
CA TRP A 297 1.19 9.70 -4.94
C TRP A 297 1.96 10.99 -4.66
N LEU A 298 1.48 11.92 -3.82
CA LEU A 298 2.15 13.22 -3.72
C LEU A 298 3.57 13.11 -3.14
N GLY A 299 3.77 12.39 -2.03
CA GLY A 299 5.10 12.22 -1.42
C GLY A 299 6.12 11.53 -2.34
N SER A 300 5.76 10.36 -2.88
CA SER A 300 6.62 9.61 -3.80
C SER A 300 6.80 10.32 -5.15
N TYR A 301 5.78 10.97 -5.68
CA TYR A 301 5.88 11.80 -6.88
C TYR A 301 6.82 12.97 -6.68
N LEU A 302 6.70 13.72 -5.58
CA LEU A 302 7.57 14.84 -5.26
C LEU A 302 9.01 14.36 -5.11
N PHE A 303 9.23 13.24 -4.41
CA PHE A 303 10.55 12.63 -4.28
C PHE A 303 11.13 12.25 -5.65
N ILE A 304 10.41 11.46 -6.46
CA ILE A 304 10.85 11.03 -7.79
C ILE A 304 11.09 12.23 -8.72
N ARG A 305 10.24 13.25 -8.65
CA ARG A 305 10.37 14.48 -9.44
C ARG A 305 11.62 15.24 -9.03
N ILE A 306 11.91 15.38 -7.74
CA ILE A 306 13.11 16.03 -7.23
C ILE A 306 14.36 15.24 -7.65
N CYS A 307 14.34 13.91 -7.55
CA CYS A 307 15.44 13.06 -8.04
C CYS A 307 15.69 13.24 -9.54
N LYS A 308 14.63 13.46 -10.34
CA LYS A 308 14.74 13.68 -11.80
C LYS A 308 15.16 15.10 -12.17
N GLU A 309 14.56 16.12 -11.55
CA GLU A 309 14.89 17.53 -11.82
C GLU A 309 16.21 17.93 -11.16
N GLY A 310 16.69 17.19 -10.17
CA GLY A 310 17.91 17.45 -9.40
C GLY A 310 17.77 18.57 -8.36
N PHE A 311 16.65 19.31 -8.36
CA PHE A 311 16.38 20.40 -7.43
C PHE A 311 14.89 20.74 -7.35
N ASP A 312 14.49 21.45 -6.29
CA ASP A 312 13.15 22.01 -6.13
C ASP A 312 13.14 23.51 -6.43
N ARG A 313 12.33 23.90 -7.43
CA ARG A 313 12.20 25.28 -7.91
C ARG A 313 11.70 26.26 -6.86
N ARG A 314 11.01 25.80 -5.81
CA ARG A 314 10.52 26.64 -4.70
C ARG A 314 11.67 27.32 -3.95
N PHE A 315 12.86 26.73 -3.96
CA PHE A 315 14.04 27.26 -3.27
C PHE A 315 14.98 28.05 -4.20
N ASN A 316 14.57 28.36 -5.44
CA ASN A 316 15.34 29.19 -6.35
C ASN A 316 15.59 30.57 -5.72
N GLY A 317 16.86 30.99 -5.61
CA GLY A 317 17.26 32.27 -5.01
C GLY A 317 17.24 32.31 -3.48
N ILE A 318 16.79 31.23 -2.82
CA ILE A 318 16.83 31.05 -1.36
C ILE A 318 17.96 30.10 -0.97
N ARG A 319 18.15 29.02 -1.73
CA ARG A 319 19.17 27.97 -1.45
C ARG A 319 20.60 28.52 -1.42
N ASP A 320 20.87 29.56 -2.21
CA ASP A 320 22.19 30.19 -2.31
C ASP A 320 22.44 31.18 -1.15
N LYS A 321 21.48 31.34 -0.22
CA LYS A 321 21.53 32.23 0.94
C LYS A 321 21.35 31.41 2.22
N PRO A 322 22.44 30.90 2.84
CA PRO A 322 22.39 29.95 3.94
C PRO A 322 21.47 30.37 5.09
N ALA A 323 21.55 31.63 5.53
CA ALA A 323 20.70 32.15 6.60
C ALA A 323 19.20 32.11 6.25
N LYS A 324 18.82 32.49 5.02
CA LYS A 324 17.40 32.44 4.59
C LYS A 324 16.90 31.02 4.41
N PHE A 325 17.78 30.12 3.97
CA PHE A 325 17.47 28.70 3.82
C PHE A 325 17.23 28.05 5.18
N VAL A 326 18.09 28.32 6.16
CA VAL A 326 17.93 27.85 7.55
C VAL A 326 16.62 28.38 8.15
N ILE A 327 16.32 29.68 8.00
CA ILE A 327 15.06 30.25 8.49
C ILE A 327 13.84 29.53 7.91
N HIS A 328 13.84 29.20 6.60
CA HIS A 328 12.73 28.44 6.00
C HIS A 328 12.54 27.07 6.63
N TRP A 329 13.63 26.33 6.89
CA TRP A 329 13.55 25.02 7.52
C TRP A 329 13.08 25.08 8.97
N PHE A 330 13.55 26.06 9.75
CA PHE A 330 13.08 26.25 11.13
C PHE A 330 11.62 26.67 11.18
N LEU A 331 11.18 27.57 10.30
CA LEU A 331 9.77 27.96 10.20
C LEU A 331 8.88 26.77 9.81
N GLN A 332 9.35 25.92 8.90
CA GLN A 332 8.65 24.67 8.57
C GLN A 332 8.56 23.74 9.78
N GLY A 333 9.65 23.59 10.55
CA GLY A 333 9.65 22.79 11.78
C GLY A 333 8.68 23.33 12.84
N ILE A 334 8.63 24.66 13.03
CA ILE A 334 7.67 25.33 13.92
C ILE A 334 6.25 25.07 13.45
N TRP A 335 5.97 25.23 12.15
CA TRP A 335 4.65 24.97 11.60
C TRP A 335 4.20 23.53 11.85
N ILE A 336 5.03 22.53 11.51
CA ILE A 336 4.75 21.11 11.75
C ILE A 336 4.50 20.85 13.24
N PHE A 337 5.32 21.41 14.12
CA PHE A 337 5.17 21.19 15.55
C PHE A 337 3.87 21.79 16.10
N VAL A 338 3.55 23.03 15.71
CA VAL A 338 2.34 23.73 16.18
C VAL A 338 1.08 23.04 15.69
N THR A 339 1.04 22.59 14.44
CA THR A 339 -0.14 21.91 13.88
C THR A 339 -0.36 20.51 14.46
N LEU A 340 0.73 19.80 14.78
CA LEU A 340 0.66 18.48 15.41
C LEU A 340 0.40 18.52 16.92
N LEU A 341 0.58 19.68 17.55
CA LEU A 341 0.55 19.79 19.01
C LEU A 341 -0.74 19.23 19.65
N PRO A 342 -1.96 19.46 19.12
CA PRO A 342 -3.17 18.84 19.66
C PRO A 342 -3.09 17.31 19.70
N SER A 343 -2.65 16.68 18.60
CA SER A 343 -2.48 15.23 18.53
C SER A 343 -1.37 14.71 19.44
N ILE A 344 -0.27 15.46 19.58
CA ILE A 344 0.81 15.12 20.51
C ILE A 344 0.26 15.08 21.94
N ILE A 345 -0.54 16.07 22.35
CA ILE A 345 -1.08 16.09 23.71
C ILE A 345 -2.08 14.96 23.95
N VAL A 346 -2.96 14.67 22.99
CA VAL A 346 -3.85 13.50 23.09
C VAL A 346 -3.04 12.22 23.30
N ASN A 347 -1.95 12.04 22.56
CA ASN A 347 -1.11 10.84 22.65
C ASN A 347 -0.23 10.77 23.90
N LEU A 348 0.18 11.92 24.46
CA LEU A 348 1.01 11.98 25.66
C LEU A 348 0.23 11.91 26.97
N THR A 349 -1.09 12.11 26.92
CA THR A 349 -1.91 12.09 28.12
C THR A 349 -2.34 10.67 28.42
N ASP A 350 -1.98 10.16 29.60
CA ASP A 350 -2.40 8.84 30.06
C ASP A 350 -3.92 8.74 30.14
N SER A 351 -4.50 7.60 29.78
CA SER A 351 -5.95 7.40 29.78
C SER A 351 -6.61 7.69 31.15
N SER A 352 -5.88 7.50 32.26
CA SER A 352 -6.37 7.84 33.60
C SER A 352 -6.51 9.35 33.85
N GLN A 353 -5.89 10.18 33.02
CA GLN A 353 -5.91 11.63 33.09
C GLN A 353 -6.86 12.26 32.05
N HIS A 354 -7.50 11.44 31.21
CA HIS A 354 -8.49 11.93 30.25
C HIS A 354 -9.74 12.39 31.00
N VAL A 355 -10.39 13.43 30.46
CA VAL A 355 -11.72 13.86 30.91
C VAL A 355 -12.74 12.75 30.65
N ASP A 356 -12.61 12.07 29.51
CA ASP A 356 -13.32 10.83 29.18
C ASP A 356 -12.33 9.83 28.58
N PRO A 357 -12.06 8.69 29.23
CA PRO A 357 -11.10 7.69 28.76
C PRO A 357 -11.64 6.84 27.60
N ASN A 358 -12.95 6.87 27.34
CA ASN A 358 -13.56 6.11 26.27
C ASN A 358 -13.76 6.96 25.02
N LEU A 359 -13.81 6.29 23.87
CA LEU A 359 -14.18 6.96 22.63
C LEU A 359 -15.59 7.54 22.74
N ASN A 360 -15.73 8.82 22.42
CA ASN A 360 -16.98 9.52 22.50
C ASN A 360 -17.29 10.32 21.22
N LYS A 361 -18.37 11.10 21.28
CA LYS A 361 -18.88 11.83 20.11
C LYS A 361 -17.87 12.84 19.55
N ASP A 362 -17.02 13.42 20.38
CA ASP A 362 -16.05 14.42 19.94
C ASP A 362 -14.93 13.76 19.13
N ASP A 363 -14.50 12.54 19.49
CA ASP A 363 -13.52 11.76 18.70
C ASP A 363 -14.07 11.46 17.31
N TYR A 364 -15.29 10.91 17.26
CA TYR A 364 -15.95 10.59 15.99
C TYR A 364 -16.22 11.84 15.17
N THR A 365 -16.56 12.97 15.81
CA THR A 365 -16.78 14.26 15.13
C THR A 365 -15.47 14.77 14.53
N GLY A 366 -14.38 14.77 15.30
CA GLY A 366 -13.04 15.11 14.83
C GLY A 366 -12.63 14.26 13.64
N TRP A 367 -12.66 12.94 13.75
CA TRP A 367 -12.26 12.06 12.65
C TRP A 367 -13.14 12.18 11.40
N SER A 368 -14.44 12.42 11.59
CA SER A 368 -15.38 12.65 10.48
C SER A 368 -15.07 13.97 9.76
N LEU A 369 -14.85 15.05 10.51
CA LEU A 369 -14.45 16.34 9.94
C LEU A 369 -13.09 16.25 9.24
N TRP A 370 -12.14 15.52 9.82
CA TRP A 370 -10.83 15.28 9.21
C TRP A 370 -11.00 14.57 7.86
N THR A 371 -11.83 13.53 7.81
CA THR A 371 -12.15 12.81 6.58
C THR A 371 -12.77 13.73 5.53
N VAL A 372 -13.69 14.61 5.93
CA VAL A 372 -14.28 15.61 5.02
C VAL A 372 -13.23 16.59 4.49
N GLY A 373 -12.37 17.13 5.35
CA GLY A 373 -11.27 18.02 4.96
C GLY A 373 -10.31 17.35 3.97
N PHE A 374 -9.90 16.11 4.28
CA PHE A 374 -9.04 15.30 3.43
C PHE A 374 -9.67 15.03 2.05
N LEU A 375 -10.97 14.72 2.01
CA LEU A 375 -11.69 14.53 0.75
C LEU A 375 -11.77 15.81 -0.07
N ILE A 376 -12.05 16.97 0.55
CA ILE A 376 -12.06 18.27 -0.13
C ILE A 376 -10.69 18.56 -0.75
N GLU A 377 -9.61 18.40 0.02
CA GLU A 377 -8.24 18.62 -0.48
C GLU A 377 -7.91 17.68 -1.64
N THR A 378 -8.16 16.38 -1.46
CA THR A 378 -7.87 15.35 -2.46
C THR A 378 -8.64 15.60 -3.76
N ILE A 379 -9.94 15.95 -3.67
CA ILE A 379 -10.77 16.25 -4.84
C ILE A 379 -10.31 17.54 -5.52
N ALA A 380 -9.96 18.57 -4.76
CA ALA A 380 -9.47 19.84 -5.30
C ALA A 380 -8.17 19.65 -6.09
N ASP A 381 -7.22 18.92 -5.51
CA ASP A 381 -5.95 18.61 -6.15
C ASP A 381 -6.14 17.70 -7.37
N TYR A 382 -7.04 16.73 -7.29
CA TYR A 382 -7.42 15.92 -8.44
C TYR A 382 -7.98 16.77 -9.59
N GLN A 383 -8.94 17.66 -9.31
CA GLN A 383 -9.51 18.55 -10.31
C GLN A 383 -8.43 19.42 -10.97
N LYS A 384 -7.52 19.99 -10.18
CA LYS A 384 -6.40 20.81 -10.67
C LYS A 384 -5.41 20.01 -11.51
N ALA A 385 -5.05 18.80 -11.07
CA ALA A 385 -4.15 17.91 -11.79
C ALA A 385 -4.76 17.49 -13.14
N ARG A 386 -6.02 17.03 -13.13
CA ARG A 386 -6.75 16.65 -14.34
C ARG A 386 -6.87 17.80 -15.32
N PHE A 387 -7.18 19.01 -14.85
CA PHE A 387 -7.26 20.21 -15.68
C PHE A 387 -5.92 20.49 -16.38
N ARG A 388 -4.79 20.36 -15.68
CA ARG A 388 -3.44 20.58 -16.23
C ARG A 388 -3.00 19.52 -17.24
N CYS A 389 -3.49 18.29 -17.13
CA CYS A 389 -3.16 17.21 -18.07
C CYS A 389 -3.79 17.40 -19.46
N GLU A 390 -4.79 18.28 -19.60
CA GLU A 390 -5.46 18.51 -20.87
C GLU A 390 -4.76 19.61 -21.68
N ASN A 391 -4.26 19.26 -22.87
CA ASN A 391 -3.53 20.19 -23.74
C ASN A 391 -4.33 21.46 -24.08
N ALA A 392 -5.66 21.36 -24.19
CA ALA A 392 -6.56 22.48 -24.47
C ALA A 392 -6.61 23.53 -23.33
N ASN A 393 -6.12 23.17 -22.14
CA ASN A 393 -6.07 24.02 -20.96
C ASN A 393 -4.68 24.61 -20.71
N LYS A 394 -3.71 24.36 -21.61
CA LYS A 394 -2.37 24.98 -21.53
C LYS A 394 -2.51 26.49 -21.47
N GLY A 395 -1.93 27.09 -20.43
CA GLY A 395 -1.97 28.53 -20.21
C GLY A 395 -3.26 29.06 -19.59
N LYS A 396 -4.30 28.24 -19.37
CA LYS A 396 -5.55 28.64 -18.71
C LYS A 396 -5.50 28.38 -17.20
N PHE A 397 -6.44 28.98 -16.46
CA PHE A 397 -6.68 28.72 -15.04
C PHE A 397 -7.94 27.88 -14.84
N ILE A 398 -7.96 27.09 -13.76
CA ILE A 398 -9.14 26.28 -13.40
C ILE A 398 -10.16 27.17 -12.69
N HIS A 399 -11.43 27.06 -13.09
CA HIS A 399 -12.53 27.84 -12.52
C HIS A 399 -13.84 27.02 -12.45
N SER A 400 -13.72 25.69 -12.29
CA SER A 400 -14.85 24.75 -12.25
C SER A 400 -14.67 23.72 -11.14
N GLY A 401 -15.76 23.11 -10.70
CA GLY A 401 -15.76 22.15 -9.59
C GLY A 401 -15.62 22.85 -8.24
N LEU A 402 -14.74 22.37 -7.37
CA LEU A 402 -14.47 23.04 -6.09
C LEU A 402 -13.81 24.40 -6.32
N TRP A 403 -13.04 24.55 -7.40
CA TRP A 403 -12.38 25.79 -7.79
C TRP A 403 -13.36 26.87 -8.25
N SER A 404 -14.64 26.57 -8.54
CA SER A 404 -15.65 27.62 -8.75
C SER A 404 -16.30 28.12 -7.46
N LEU A 405 -16.12 27.39 -6.34
CA LEU A 405 -16.70 27.77 -5.04
C LEU A 405 -15.69 28.50 -4.16
N SER A 406 -14.42 28.09 -4.25
CA SER A 406 -13.29 28.65 -3.53
C SER A 406 -12.10 28.78 -4.47
N ARG A 407 -11.30 29.84 -4.32
CA ARG A 407 -10.06 30.03 -5.08
C ARG A 407 -8.96 29.10 -4.60
N HIS A 408 -9.01 28.64 -3.36
CA HIS A 408 -8.06 27.67 -2.78
C HIS A 408 -8.79 26.59 -1.98
N PRO A 409 -9.59 25.73 -2.64
CA PRO A 409 -10.37 24.70 -1.96
C PRO A 409 -9.50 23.63 -1.31
N ASN A 410 -8.28 23.42 -1.81
CA ASN A 410 -7.30 22.53 -1.18
C ASN A 410 -6.88 23.04 0.21
N TYR A 411 -6.61 24.34 0.35
CA TYR A 411 -6.30 24.93 1.67
C TYR A 411 -7.51 24.96 2.60
N LEU A 412 -8.73 25.06 2.07
CA LEU A 412 -9.94 24.87 2.89
C LEU A 412 -9.98 23.45 3.48
N GLY A 413 -9.69 22.43 2.68
CA GLY A 413 -9.59 21.05 3.15
C GLY A 413 -8.53 20.87 4.24
N GLU A 414 -7.34 21.43 4.01
CA GLU A 414 -6.23 21.45 4.96
C GLU A 414 -6.63 22.11 6.30
N MET A 415 -7.23 23.30 6.27
CA MET A 415 -7.71 23.98 7.47
C MET A 415 -8.74 23.12 8.23
N ILE A 416 -9.71 22.53 7.54
CA ILE A 416 -10.71 21.65 8.18
C ILE A 416 -10.02 20.48 8.88
N MET A 417 -8.99 19.86 8.28
CA MET A 417 -8.25 18.78 8.91
C MET A 417 -7.56 19.22 10.21
N TRP A 418 -6.95 20.40 10.24
CA TRP A 418 -6.27 20.88 11.45
C TRP A 418 -7.24 21.26 12.57
N PHE A 419 -8.38 21.88 12.23
CA PHE A 419 -9.46 22.07 13.21
C PHE A 419 -10.04 20.74 13.69
N ALA A 420 -10.15 19.76 12.80
CA ALA A 420 -10.66 18.44 13.14
C ALA A 420 -9.76 17.68 14.13
N LEU A 421 -8.44 17.81 14.02
CA LEU A 421 -7.49 17.24 14.98
C LEU A 421 -7.49 17.93 16.35
N TYR A 422 -8.00 19.16 16.43
CA TYR A 422 -8.22 19.84 17.69
C TYR A 422 -9.45 19.28 18.45
N VAL A 423 -10.48 18.78 17.75
CA VAL A 423 -11.73 18.35 18.40
C VAL A 423 -11.52 17.24 19.45
N PRO A 424 -10.77 16.14 19.20
CA PRO A 424 -10.52 15.12 20.21
C PRO A 424 -9.80 15.63 21.47
N LEU A 425 -9.19 16.82 21.43
CA LEU A 425 -8.53 17.42 22.58
C LEU A 425 -9.51 17.82 23.69
N THR A 426 -10.81 18.01 23.38
CA THR A 426 -11.86 18.28 24.38
C THR A 426 -11.99 17.16 25.41
N ASN A 427 -11.63 15.93 25.01
CA ASN A 427 -11.64 14.73 25.85
C ASN A 427 -10.43 14.62 26.77
N VAL A 428 -9.40 15.43 26.52
CA VAL A 428 -8.10 15.34 27.20
C VAL A 428 -7.84 16.58 28.06
N ILE A 429 -8.28 17.74 27.58
CA ILE A 429 -8.02 19.03 28.24
C ILE A 429 -9.33 19.79 28.41
N SER A 430 -9.57 20.28 29.62
CA SER A 430 -10.68 21.18 29.93
C SER A 430 -10.20 22.59 30.34
N GLY A 431 -11.13 23.55 30.35
CA GLY A 431 -10.89 24.90 30.84
C GLY A 431 -10.06 25.76 29.88
N TRP A 432 -9.34 26.76 30.40
CA TRP A 432 -8.64 27.75 29.57
C TRP A 432 -7.57 27.15 28.64
N ARG A 433 -6.97 26.03 29.06
CA ARG A 433 -5.94 25.32 28.28
C ARG A 433 -6.50 24.83 26.94
N LEU A 434 -7.74 24.33 26.92
CA LEU A 434 -8.41 23.91 25.69
C LEU A 434 -8.50 25.06 24.68
N TYR A 435 -8.85 26.27 25.14
CA TYR A 435 -8.90 27.44 24.27
C TYR A 435 -7.52 27.90 23.79
N ALA A 436 -6.47 27.69 24.61
CA ALA A 436 -5.10 27.98 24.17
C ALA A 436 -4.67 27.10 22.99
N PHE A 437 -5.09 25.83 22.94
CA PHE A 437 -4.79 24.94 21.81
C PHE A 437 -5.58 25.26 20.54
N LEU A 438 -6.63 26.08 20.60
CA LEU A 438 -7.30 26.60 19.41
C LEU A 438 -6.36 27.50 18.59
N LEU A 439 -5.31 28.06 19.22
CA LEU A 439 -4.27 28.80 18.53
C LEU A 439 -3.50 27.95 17.53
N CYS A 440 -3.46 26.61 17.68
CA CYS A 440 -2.78 25.72 16.74
C CYS A 440 -3.43 25.72 15.34
N PRO A 441 -4.72 25.37 15.17
CA PRO A 441 -5.36 25.46 13.86
C PRO A 441 -5.52 26.92 13.39
N LEU A 442 -5.67 27.89 14.30
CA LEU A 442 -5.69 29.31 13.90
C LEU A 442 -4.35 29.81 13.37
N PHE A 443 -3.23 29.32 13.92
CA PHE A 443 -1.90 29.58 13.41
C PHE A 443 -1.77 29.06 11.97
N ASP A 444 -2.29 27.86 11.69
CA ASP A 444 -2.29 27.30 10.33
C ASP A 444 -3.09 28.16 9.34
N VAL A 445 -4.30 28.59 9.73
CA VAL A 445 -5.11 29.53 8.92
C VAL A 445 -4.33 30.82 8.65
N PHE A 446 -3.75 31.42 9.68
CA PHE A 446 -2.95 32.64 9.52
C PHE A 446 -1.74 32.40 8.60
N TRP A 447 -1.06 31.28 8.79
CA TRP A 447 0.11 30.89 8.00
C TRP A 447 -0.24 30.70 6.53
N LEU A 448 -1.34 30.02 6.20
CA LEU A 448 -1.76 29.73 4.83
C LEU A 448 -2.44 30.92 4.13
N VAL A 449 -3.13 31.79 4.86
CA VAL A 449 -3.87 32.92 4.26
C VAL A 449 -3.03 34.18 4.19
N SER A 450 -2.16 34.42 5.18
CA SER A 450 -1.48 35.72 5.34
C SER A 450 0.00 35.70 4.95
N LEU A 451 0.70 34.58 5.16
CA LEU A 451 2.17 34.53 5.00
C LEU A 451 2.64 33.64 3.85
N SER A 452 2.13 32.42 3.82
CA SER A 452 2.46 31.36 2.88
C SER A 452 1.22 30.98 2.08
N GLY A 453 1.29 29.94 1.24
CA GLY A 453 0.11 29.38 0.61
C GLY A 453 -0.60 30.35 -0.36
N VAL A 454 -1.62 31.07 0.12
CA VAL A 454 -2.52 31.92 -0.66
C VAL A 454 -1.83 33.14 -1.29
N PRO A 455 -1.14 34.04 -0.56
CA PRO A 455 -0.64 35.28 -1.16
C PRO A 455 0.37 35.05 -2.30
N PRO A 456 1.37 34.15 -2.19
CA PRO A 456 2.27 33.85 -3.30
C PRO A 456 1.55 33.29 -4.53
N LEU A 457 0.51 32.46 -4.32
CA LEU A 457 -0.27 31.88 -5.42
C LEU A 457 -1.15 32.91 -6.12
N GLU A 458 -1.81 33.80 -5.37
CA GLU A 458 -2.59 34.91 -5.93
C GLU A 458 -1.69 35.86 -6.73
N GLN A 459 -0.51 36.21 -6.22
CA GLN A 459 0.47 37.03 -6.95
C GLN A 459 0.96 36.34 -8.24
N GLN A 460 1.23 35.04 -8.20
CA GLN A 460 1.60 34.28 -9.40
C GLN A 460 0.44 34.20 -10.41
N GLY A 461 -0.79 34.05 -9.91
CA GLY A 461 -1.98 34.04 -10.75
C GLY A 461 -2.18 35.38 -11.45
N LEU A 462 -2.06 36.50 -10.72
CA LEU A 462 -2.09 37.85 -11.29
C LEU A 462 -0.98 38.08 -12.31
N LYS A 463 0.25 37.62 -12.06
CA LYS A 463 1.35 37.73 -13.03
C LYS A 463 1.09 36.94 -14.31
N ARG A 464 0.33 35.85 -14.24
CA ARG A 464 0.11 34.93 -15.37
C ARG A 464 -1.17 35.22 -16.15
N TRP A 465 -2.22 35.67 -15.45
CA TRP A 465 -3.57 35.82 -15.97
C TRP A 465 -4.18 37.20 -15.67
N GLY A 466 -3.40 38.15 -15.16
CA GLY A 466 -3.87 39.48 -14.78
C GLY A 466 -4.39 40.33 -15.94
N ASP A 467 -4.04 40.00 -17.18
CA ASP A 467 -4.57 40.68 -18.36
C ASP A 467 -5.88 40.03 -18.89
N ASP A 468 -6.30 38.89 -18.34
CA ASP A 468 -7.49 38.15 -18.77
C ASP A 468 -8.76 38.65 -18.03
N PRO A 469 -9.77 39.22 -18.74
CA PRO A 469 -11.02 39.68 -18.12
C PRO A 469 -11.79 38.57 -17.40
N LEU A 470 -11.69 37.32 -17.86
CA LEU A 470 -12.32 36.17 -17.20
C LEU A 470 -11.68 35.88 -15.85
N TYR A 471 -10.36 36.09 -15.73
CA TYR A 471 -9.65 35.92 -14.46
C TYR A 471 -10.09 36.99 -13.46
N HIS A 472 -10.24 38.24 -13.88
CA HIS A 472 -10.80 39.31 -13.03
C HIS A 472 -12.25 39.07 -12.62
N LYS A 473 -13.06 38.46 -13.50
CA LYS A 473 -14.41 38.04 -13.13
C LYS A 473 -14.35 36.95 -12.05
N TYR A 474 -13.49 35.95 -12.25
CA TYR A 474 -13.27 34.86 -11.31
C TYR A 474 -12.82 35.35 -9.93
N LEU A 475 -11.86 36.29 -9.86
CA LEU A 475 -11.43 36.91 -8.59
C LEU A 475 -12.58 37.62 -7.85
N ARG A 476 -13.55 38.17 -8.58
CA ARG A 476 -14.70 38.90 -8.02
C ARG A 476 -15.88 37.99 -7.65
N THR A 477 -16.03 36.85 -8.32
CA THR A 477 -17.18 35.95 -8.13
C THR A 477 -16.88 34.72 -7.30
N THR A 478 -15.61 34.46 -6.98
CA THR A 478 -15.19 33.27 -6.24
C THR A 478 -14.52 33.66 -4.93
N SER A 479 -15.06 33.16 -3.82
CA SER A 479 -14.51 33.34 -2.47
C SER A 479 -13.04 32.91 -2.38
N LEU A 480 -12.27 33.55 -1.51
CA LEU A 480 -10.85 33.23 -1.37
C LEU A 480 -10.62 31.82 -0.80
N ILE A 481 -11.28 31.49 0.32
CA ILE A 481 -11.14 30.21 1.02
C ILE A 481 -12.51 29.59 1.31
N ILE A 482 -13.32 30.23 2.15
CA ILE A 482 -14.62 29.70 2.56
C ILE A 482 -15.69 30.19 1.58
N PRO A 483 -16.45 29.29 0.92
CA PRO A 483 -17.52 29.69 0.02
C PRO A 483 -18.50 30.65 0.70
N LEU A 484 -18.93 31.68 -0.01
CA LEU A 484 -19.88 32.72 0.45
C LEU A 484 -19.33 33.67 1.52
N ILE A 485 -18.06 33.52 1.92
CA ILE A 485 -17.32 34.49 2.75
C ILE A 485 -16.24 35.13 1.86
N TRP A 486 -16.23 36.45 1.78
CA TRP A 486 -15.46 37.21 0.77
C TRP A 486 -14.10 37.69 1.27
#